data_AF-A0A0G4FJA4-F1
#
_entry.id   AF-A0A0G4FJA4-F1
#
_cell.length_a   1.000
_cell.length_b   1.000
_cell.length_c   1.000
_cell.angle_alpha   90.00
_cell.angle_beta   90.00
_cell.angle_gamma   90.00
#
_symmetry.space_group_name_H-M   'P 1'
#
loop_
_entity.id
_entity.type
_entity.pdbx_description
1 polymer ?
#
loop_
_entity_poly.entity_id
_entity_poly.type
_entity_poly.pdbx_seq_one_letter_code
_entity_poly.pdbx_strand_id
1 'polypeptide(L)'
;MFPRRAHPLLLRGPPQSDSQSQSSGSQSPLLTLSRDNLLEAIRSVSKGSAQGVTGWRYEHLSYFLPRDGSAQARILRIATCLARGDAPVGFISLLVGGRCFALNKNAKGTEVKPIVVGDVLRRWVMRAILLEFGVQFERHLGPLQFAVHTRADTEKLFRCMQTCLQQFPSSAVLNLDASNAFNACDRQASKREYERAESATESMKLKAHHPLRQGWDAQSGCWWRAPHTQEQQRITDALHQSRRVFLFSKVGLSERVRLHSCSGNGASAWLSAIPSSGWLRFPPAVYRVALHIRLGLPILKMRRAGVCVCGSPLDPRGHHAQKCPNGGGVHWRHEQVKGAFTQILRGLRHTHVLEETTFGHLGVAMDSRLTEERNKRVDLFASLSNGDTLLTDVSVTFPISSDASRLRTRSKTAGAAAKTKSEEKVWKYAVAACAVGLWFVPLIFETFGRPDRETVSFVKELVSVASLRAGFSTEGELMAVQARLTDRYWKILGCTLQRYVAINVLTSAFHGRGQRGPFQPDSLLGREFSMQLSHERDRFV
;
A
#
# COMPACT_ATOMS: atom_id res chain seq x y z
N MET A 1 50.70 -11.84 31.40
CA MET A 1 51.63 -12.15 30.30
C MET A 1 50.95 -11.75 28.99
N PHE A 2 51.17 -10.51 28.54
CA PHE A 2 50.63 -9.96 27.30
C PHE A 2 51.79 -9.74 26.32
N PRO A 3 51.77 -10.28 25.09
CA PRO A 3 52.64 -9.78 24.05
C PRO A 3 52.00 -8.54 23.39
N ARG A 4 52.84 -7.52 23.22
CA ARG A 4 52.57 -6.21 22.65
C ARG A 4 52.50 -6.25 21.11
N ARG A 5 51.70 -5.31 20.58
CA ARG A 5 51.85 -4.58 19.29
C ARG A 5 52.03 -5.40 18.00
N ALA A 6 50.95 -5.50 17.21
CA ALA A 6 51.05 -5.63 15.76
C ALA A 6 50.96 -4.23 15.12
N HIS A 7 51.94 -3.90 14.29
CA HIS A 7 52.06 -2.63 13.55
C HIS A 7 50.89 -2.40 12.58
N PRO A 8 50.51 -1.15 12.29
CA PRO A 8 49.58 -0.85 11.22
C PRO A 8 50.22 -1.20 9.87
N LEU A 9 49.58 -2.10 9.11
CA LEU A 9 49.92 -2.39 7.72
C LEU A 9 49.66 -1.13 6.87
N LEU A 10 50.71 -0.33 6.72
CA LEU A 10 50.83 0.67 5.67
C LEU A 10 50.80 -0.05 4.32
N LEU A 11 49.76 0.18 3.53
CA LEU A 11 49.71 -0.20 2.12
C LEU A 11 50.86 0.54 1.39
N ARG A 12 51.97 -0.17 1.14
CA ARG A 12 53.03 0.29 0.22
C ARG A 12 52.41 0.50 -1.16
N GLY A 13 52.65 1.66 -1.77
CA GLY A 13 52.38 1.88 -3.19
C GLY A 13 53.17 0.90 -4.05
N PRO A 14 52.69 0.56 -5.26
CA PRO A 14 53.36 -0.40 -6.12
C PRO A 14 54.70 0.16 -6.63
N PRO A 15 55.72 -0.68 -6.87
CA PRO A 15 56.96 -0.25 -7.49
C PRO A 15 56.71 0.10 -8.97
N GLN A 16 57.35 1.16 -9.44
CA GLN A 16 57.43 1.48 -10.85
C GLN A 16 58.30 0.44 -11.55
N SER A 17 57.72 -0.28 -12.50
CA SER A 17 58.47 -0.98 -13.55
C SER A 17 57.73 -0.78 -14.86
N ASP A 18 58.36 0.00 -15.74
CA ASP A 18 57.97 0.17 -17.14
C ASP A 18 58.03 -1.16 -17.88
N SER A 19 56.89 -1.59 -18.43
CA SER A 19 56.85 -2.35 -19.67
C SER A 19 55.44 -2.28 -20.25
N GLN A 20 55.32 -1.53 -21.34
CA GLN A 20 54.13 -1.41 -22.15
C GLN A 20 53.77 -2.76 -22.80
N SER A 21 52.55 -3.23 -22.58
CA SER A 21 51.87 -4.10 -23.54
C SER A 21 50.40 -3.70 -23.58
N GLN A 22 50.06 -2.90 -24.59
CA GLN A 22 48.68 -2.52 -24.90
C GLN A 22 47.94 -3.76 -25.43
N SER A 23 47.08 -4.36 -24.60
CA SER A 23 45.97 -5.19 -25.08
C SER A 23 44.70 -4.34 -25.03
N SER A 24 44.26 -3.87 -26.19
CA SER A 24 42.99 -3.17 -26.40
C SER A 24 41.82 -4.13 -26.20
N GLY A 25 41.46 -4.40 -24.95
CA GLY A 25 40.19 -5.03 -24.59
C GLY A 25 39.11 -3.95 -24.48
N SER A 26 38.07 -4.05 -25.30
CA SER A 26 36.83 -3.30 -25.20
C SER A 26 36.28 -3.37 -23.76
N GLN A 27 36.54 -2.35 -22.94
CA GLN A 27 35.96 -2.24 -21.61
C GLN A 27 34.47 -1.90 -21.74
N SER A 28 33.60 -2.84 -21.43
CA SER A 28 32.19 -2.57 -21.13
C SER A 28 32.11 -1.44 -20.09
N PRO A 29 31.24 -0.44 -20.23
CA PRO A 29 31.18 0.67 -19.31
C PRO A 29 30.85 0.15 -17.90
N LEU A 30 31.72 0.50 -16.95
CA LEU A 30 31.63 0.04 -15.56
C LEU A 30 30.31 0.47 -14.91
N LEU A 31 29.57 -0.49 -14.34
CA LEU A 31 28.35 -0.23 -13.59
C LEU A 31 28.60 0.83 -12.52
N THR A 32 27.89 1.95 -12.62
CA THR A 32 28.02 3.08 -11.71
C THR A 32 26.65 3.42 -11.15
N LEU A 33 26.52 3.32 -9.83
CA LEU A 33 25.28 3.63 -9.10
C LEU A 33 25.27 5.08 -8.66
N SER A 34 24.14 5.76 -8.81
CA SER A 34 23.95 7.09 -8.27
C SER A 34 24.07 7.08 -6.75
N ARG A 35 24.77 8.08 -6.20
CA ARG A 35 24.84 8.31 -4.75
C ARG A 35 23.43 8.48 -4.16
N ASP A 36 22.53 9.16 -4.86
CA ASP A 36 21.18 9.40 -4.38
C ASP A 36 20.38 8.10 -4.26
N ASN A 37 20.53 7.19 -5.23
CA ASN A 37 19.88 5.88 -5.19
C ASN A 37 20.46 4.98 -4.10
N LEU A 38 21.77 5.06 -3.82
CA LEU A 38 22.38 4.37 -2.68
C LEU A 38 21.84 4.87 -1.33
N LEU A 39 21.67 6.19 -1.18
CA LEU A 39 21.09 6.77 0.03
C LEU A 39 19.60 6.41 0.18
N GLU A 40 18.83 6.52 -0.90
CA GLU A 40 17.40 6.19 -0.92
C GLU A 40 17.14 4.71 -0.65
N ALA A 41 18.02 3.82 -1.13
CA ALA A 41 17.94 2.39 -0.87
C ALA A 41 17.99 2.05 0.63
N ILE A 42 18.62 2.88 1.47
CA ILE A 42 18.63 2.68 2.93
C ILE A 42 17.44 3.35 3.58
N ARG A 43 17.14 4.60 3.19
CA ARG A 43 16.05 5.39 3.78
C ARG A 43 14.67 4.76 3.58
N SER A 44 14.47 4.09 2.45
CA SER A 44 13.18 3.49 2.09
C SER A 44 12.91 2.13 2.74
N VAL A 45 13.87 1.53 3.43
CA VAL A 45 13.71 0.19 4.04
C VAL A 45 13.06 0.30 5.42
N SER A 46 12.28 -0.73 5.79
CA SER A 46 11.69 -0.85 7.11
C SER A 46 12.77 -1.07 8.18
N LYS A 47 12.66 -0.33 9.28
CA LYS A 47 13.49 -0.55 10.48
C LYS A 47 13.23 -1.95 11.04
N GLY A 48 14.25 -2.56 11.63
CA GLY A 48 14.18 -3.89 12.23
C GLY A 48 14.26 -5.06 11.24
N SER A 49 14.60 -4.81 9.97
CA SER A 49 14.81 -5.88 8.99
C SER A 49 15.80 -6.94 9.52
N ALA A 50 15.50 -8.21 9.27
CA ALA A 50 16.31 -9.34 9.76
C ALA A 50 17.75 -9.26 9.26
N GLN A 51 18.69 -9.70 10.09
CA GLN A 51 20.12 -9.72 9.81
C GLN A 51 20.50 -10.87 8.88
N GLY A 52 21.55 -10.66 8.07
CA GLY A 52 22.20 -11.75 7.35
C GLY A 52 23.34 -12.40 8.13
N VAL A 53 24.28 -13.00 7.42
CA VAL A 53 25.41 -13.74 8.01
C VAL A 53 26.37 -12.85 8.80
N THR A 54 26.53 -11.58 8.41
CA THR A 54 27.41 -10.62 9.13
C THR A 54 26.80 -10.10 10.44
N GLY A 55 25.51 -10.32 10.66
CA GLY A 55 24.79 -9.71 11.79
C GLY A 55 24.44 -8.23 11.59
N TRP A 56 24.79 -7.62 10.45
CA TRP A 56 24.50 -6.22 10.19
C TRP A 56 23.01 -5.97 9.96
N ARG A 57 22.55 -4.77 10.36
CA ARG A 57 21.23 -4.24 10.07
C ARG A 57 21.33 -2.94 9.26
N TYR A 58 20.23 -2.51 8.65
CA TYR A 58 20.19 -1.23 7.93
C TYR A 58 20.48 -0.03 8.84
N GLU A 59 20.17 -0.15 10.13
CA GLU A 59 20.50 0.83 11.16
C GLU A 59 22.02 1.01 11.31
N HIS A 60 22.79 -0.08 11.23
CA HIS A 60 24.25 -0.01 11.25
C HIS A 60 24.78 0.65 9.98
N LEU A 61 24.20 0.37 8.81
CA LEU A 61 24.57 1.10 7.58
C LEU A 61 24.23 2.59 7.65
N SER A 62 23.08 2.92 8.23
CA SER A 62 22.64 4.32 8.38
C SER A 62 23.61 5.14 9.24
N TYR A 63 24.29 4.52 10.21
CA TYR A 63 25.33 5.18 11.01
C TYR A 63 26.49 5.73 10.15
N PHE A 64 26.88 5.00 9.10
CA PHE A 64 27.96 5.42 8.18
C PHE A 64 27.50 6.40 7.10
N LEU A 65 26.21 6.79 7.11
CA LEU A 65 25.61 7.71 6.15
C LEU A 65 24.88 8.84 6.88
N PRO A 66 25.62 9.65 7.68
CA PRO A 66 25.03 10.77 8.40
C PRO A 66 24.51 11.82 7.40
N ARG A 67 23.55 12.64 7.85
CA ARG A 67 22.82 13.58 6.96
C ARG A 67 23.67 14.71 6.42
N ASP A 68 24.70 15.10 7.17
CA ASP A 68 25.72 16.05 6.76
C ASP A 68 26.67 15.50 5.68
N GLY A 69 26.56 14.20 5.36
CA GLY A 69 27.39 13.52 4.37
C GLY A 69 28.83 13.28 4.84
N SER A 70 29.14 13.49 6.12
CA SER A 70 30.46 13.21 6.66
C SER A 70 30.74 11.70 6.66
N ALA A 71 32.00 11.30 6.49
CA ALA A 71 32.48 9.89 6.56
C ALA A 71 31.84 8.83 5.62
N GLN A 72 30.91 9.19 4.74
CA GLN A 72 30.21 8.25 3.82
C GLN A 72 31.08 7.70 2.68
N ALA A 73 32.20 8.33 2.35
CA ALA A 73 32.99 8.02 1.15
C ALA A 73 33.43 6.55 1.10
N ARG A 74 33.80 5.97 2.26
CA ARG A 74 34.26 4.58 2.33
C ARG A 74 33.11 3.60 2.12
N ILE A 75 31.95 3.83 2.75
CA ILE A 75 30.82 2.90 2.63
C ILE A 75 30.20 2.96 1.24
N LEU A 76 30.15 4.15 0.61
CA LEU A 76 29.72 4.29 -0.79
C LEU A 76 30.69 3.59 -1.74
N ARG A 77 32.01 3.71 -1.51
CA ARG A 77 33.02 3.00 -2.30
C ARG A 77 32.88 1.48 -2.17
N ILE A 78 32.56 0.96 -0.98
CA ILE A 78 32.25 -0.47 -0.77
C ILE A 78 31.02 -0.85 -1.59
N ALA A 79 29.96 -0.06 -1.56
CA ALA A 79 28.75 -0.31 -2.34
C ALA A 79 29.02 -0.35 -3.85
N THR A 80 29.80 0.61 -4.38
CA THR A 80 30.20 0.63 -5.80
C THR A 80 31.07 -0.57 -6.16
N CYS A 81 32.03 -0.93 -5.31
CA CYS A 81 32.88 -2.11 -5.49
C CYS A 81 32.05 -3.40 -5.54
N LEU A 82 31.07 -3.54 -4.63
CA LEU A 82 30.14 -4.67 -4.64
C LEU A 82 29.24 -4.68 -5.87
N ALA A 83 28.76 -3.52 -6.33
CA ALA A 83 27.91 -3.43 -7.52
C ALA A 83 28.66 -3.88 -8.78
N ARG A 84 29.95 -3.52 -8.89
CA ARG A 84 30.83 -3.91 -10.00
C ARG A 84 31.30 -5.36 -9.94
N GLY A 85 31.16 -6.01 -8.77
CA GLY A 85 31.73 -7.34 -8.55
C GLY A 85 33.24 -7.33 -8.30
N ASP A 86 33.83 -6.15 -8.02
CA ASP A 86 35.27 -5.97 -7.79
C ASP A 86 35.71 -6.36 -6.36
N ALA A 87 34.79 -6.81 -5.52
CA ALA A 87 35.09 -7.19 -4.15
C ALA A 87 35.85 -8.53 -4.09
N PRO A 88 36.68 -8.76 -3.05
CA PRO A 88 37.40 -10.03 -2.91
C PRO A 88 36.45 -11.23 -2.97
N VAL A 89 36.83 -12.28 -3.71
CA VAL A 89 35.98 -13.45 -3.95
C VAL A 89 35.45 -14.06 -2.65
N GLY A 90 36.31 -14.23 -1.63
CA GLY A 90 35.88 -14.74 -0.32
C GLY A 90 34.81 -13.87 0.38
N PHE A 91 34.86 -12.55 0.19
CA PHE A 91 33.85 -11.63 0.71
C PHE A 91 32.55 -11.71 -0.08
N ILE A 92 32.61 -11.82 -1.42
CA ILE A 92 31.43 -12.07 -2.26
C ILE A 92 30.78 -13.40 -1.86
N SER A 93 31.55 -14.48 -1.72
CA SER A 93 31.06 -15.79 -1.28
C SER A 93 30.35 -15.72 0.07
N LEU A 94 30.88 -14.96 1.03
CA LEU A 94 30.22 -14.72 2.32
C LEU A 94 28.88 -14.00 2.15
N LEU A 95 28.85 -12.89 1.40
CA LEU A 95 27.63 -12.10 1.17
C LEU A 95 26.59 -12.82 0.30
N VAL A 96 27.02 -13.78 -0.53
CA VAL A 96 26.13 -14.62 -1.33
C VAL A 96 25.34 -15.59 -0.45
N GLY A 97 25.93 -16.00 0.67
CA GLY A 97 25.25 -16.78 1.71
C GLY A 97 24.09 -16.03 2.39
N GLY A 98 23.42 -16.71 3.31
CA GLY A 98 22.32 -16.12 4.06
C GLY A 98 21.85 -17.02 5.20
N ARG A 99 20.98 -16.47 6.06
CA ARG A 99 20.34 -17.25 7.12
C ARG A 99 19.10 -17.93 6.57
N CYS A 100 19.07 -19.27 6.63
CA CYS A 100 17.96 -20.07 6.13
C CYS A 100 16.89 -20.26 7.20
N PHE A 101 15.62 -20.06 6.81
CA PHE A 101 14.45 -20.33 7.63
C PHE A 101 13.47 -21.18 6.83
N ALA A 102 12.89 -22.21 7.47
CA ALA A 102 11.80 -22.98 6.90
C ALA A 102 10.48 -22.37 7.38
N LEU A 103 9.69 -21.80 6.46
CA LEU A 103 8.33 -21.33 6.77
C LEU A 103 7.32 -22.40 6.36
N ASN A 104 6.33 -22.66 7.19
CA ASN A 104 5.25 -23.56 6.82
C ASN A 104 4.37 -22.92 5.74
N LYS A 105 4.25 -23.59 4.60
CA LYS A 105 3.37 -23.19 3.49
C LYS A 105 1.91 -23.56 3.77
N ASN A 106 1.67 -24.56 4.62
CA ASN A 106 0.35 -25.01 5.03
C ASN A 106 0.24 -25.13 6.56
N ALA A 107 -0.99 -25.11 7.09
CA ALA A 107 -1.23 -25.19 8.53
C ALA A 107 -0.74 -26.52 9.16
N LYS A 108 -0.61 -27.59 8.36
CA LYS A 108 -0.15 -28.91 8.80
C LYS A 108 1.38 -29.01 8.91
N GLY A 109 2.14 -28.04 8.40
CA GLY A 109 3.61 -28.05 8.41
C GLY A 109 4.27 -29.09 7.49
N THR A 110 3.51 -29.75 6.61
CA THR A 110 4.04 -30.79 5.71
C THR A 110 4.69 -30.22 4.45
N GLU A 111 4.39 -28.96 4.12
CA GLU A 111 5.04 -28.23 3.03
C GLU A 111 5.80 -27.04 3.60
N VAL A 112 7.09 -26.96 3.29
CA VAL A 112 7.97 -25.87 3.74
C VAL A 112 8.36 -24.96 2.58
N LYS A 113 8.42 -23.66 2.85
CA LYS A 113 8.97 -22.63 1.97
C LYS A 113 10.31 -22.18 2.56
N PRO A 114 11.44 -22.54 1.93
CA PRO A 114 12.74 -22.05 2.38
C PRO A 114 12.84 -20.54 2.09
N ILE A 115 13.19 -19.77 3.10
CA ILE A 115 13.51 -18.35 3.00
C ILE A 115 14.96 -18.17 3.40
N VAL A 116 15.74 -17.56 2.51
CA VAL A 116 17.13 -17.19 2.78
C VAL A 116 17.20 -15.68 2.97
N VAL A 117 17.51 -15.25 4.19
CA VAL A 117 17.76 -13.84 4.48
C VAL A 117 19.20 -13.50 4.10
N GLY A 118 19.36 -12.87 2.93
CA GLY A 118 20.66 -12.40 2.45
C GLY A 118 21.23 -11.24 3.26
N ASP A 119 22.55 -11.05 3.16
CA ASP A 119 23.25 -10.01 3.88
C ASP A 119 22.75 -8.59 3.54
N VAL A 120 22.77 -7.70 4.53
CA VAL A 120 22.26 -6.33 4.40
C VAL A 120 23.09 -5.53 3.38
N LEU A 121 24.41 -5.73 3.32
CA LEU A 121 25.25 -5.06 2.32
C LEU A 121 24.83 -5.44 0.90
N ARG A 122 24.60 -6.73 0.66
CA ARG A 122 24.13 -7.24 -0.64
C ARG A 122 22.73 -6.73 -0.97
N ARG A 123 21.79 -6.80 -0.02
CA ARG A 123 20.41 -6.34 -0.23
C ARG A 123 20.34 -4.83 -0.46
N TRP A 124 21.17 -4.05 0.21
CA TRP A 124 21.30 -2.61 0.00
C TRP A 124 21.73 -2.30 -1.45
N VAL A 125 22.85 -2.88 -1.90
CA VAL A 125 23.37 -2.66 -3.25
C VAL A 125 22.37 -3.15 -4.32
N MET A 126 21.77 -4.33 -4.13
CA MET A 126 20.73 -4.83 -5.04
C MET A 126 19.53 -3.89 -5.11
N ARG A 127 19.10 -3.32 -3.98
CA ARG A 127 18.01 -2.34 -3.98
C ARG A 127 18.39 -1.06 -4.71
N ALA A 128 19.61 -0.57 -4.54
CA ALA A 128 20.10 0.59 -5.28
C ALA A 128 20.14 0.33 -6.80
N ILE A 129 20.57 -0.87 -7.23
CA ILE A 129 20.47 -1.30 -8.63
C ILE A 129 19.02 -1.28 -9.12
N LEU A 130 18.06 -1.77 -8.32
CA LEU A 130 16.64 -1.75 -8.69
C LEU A 130 16.04 -0.34 -8.75
N LEU A 131 16.56 0.61 -7.96
CA LEU A 131 16.17 2.02 -8.05
C LEU A 131 16.74 2.68 -9.30
N GLU A 132 17.99 2.36 -9.65
CA GLU A 132 18.69 2.91 -10.82
C GLU A 132 18.13 2.36 -12.16
N PHE A 133 17.82 1.06 -12.20
CA PHE A 133 17.51 0.34 -13.45
C PHE A 133 16.10 -0.27 -13.50
N GLY A 134 15.27 -0.08 -12.47
CA GLY A 134 13.96 -0.73 -12.36
C GLY A 134 13.00 -0.45 -13.51
N VAL A 135 13.07 0.77 -14.05
CA VAL A 135 12.29 1.25 -15.21
C VAL A 135 12.66 0.49 -16.49
N GLN A 136 13.96 0.30 -16.68
CA GLN A 136 14.54 -0.39 -17.82
C GLN A 136 14.18 -1.87 -17.74
N PHE A 137 14.26 -2.47 -16.55
CA PHE A 137 13.81 -3.84 -16.32
C PHE A 137 12.32 -4.00 -16.60
N GLU A 138 11.47 -3.06 -16.15
CA GLU A 138 10.03 -3.09 -16.46
C GLU A 138 9.76 -3.07 -17.97
N ARG A 139 10.47 -2.20 -18.71
CA ARG A 139 10.32 -2.07 -20.16
C ARG A 139 10.81 -3.31 -20.91
N HIS A 140 11.96 -3.86 -20.51
CA HIS A 140 12.55 -5.04 -21.14
C HIS A 140 11.75 -6.31 -20.87
N LEU A 141 11.26 -6.47 -19.63
CA LEU A 141 10.49 -7.63 -19.21
C LEU A 141 8.98 -7.49 -19.54
N GLY A 142 8.49 -6.29 -19.85
CA GLY A 142 7.13 -6.05 -20.34
C GLY A 142 6.92 -6.58 -21.77
N PRO A 143 5.68 -6.79 -22.27
CA PRO A 143 4.37 -6.32 -21.79
C PRO A 143 3.50 -7.36 -21.04
N LEU A 144 4.00 -8.58 -20.81
CA LEU A 144 3.21 -9.70 -20.23
C LEU A 144 3.64 -10.10 -18.80
N GLN A 145 4.65 -9.43 -18.23
CA GLN A 145 5.05 -9.64 -16.84
C GLN A 145 4.30 -8.66 -15.91
N PHE A 146 3.97 -9.12 -14.70
CA PHE A 146 3.31 -8.29 -13.69
C PHE A 146 4.14 -8.13 -12.41
N ALA A 147 5.26 -8.84 -12.24
CA ALA A 147 5.96 -8.94 -10.95
C ALA A 147 7.00 -7.84 -10.70
N VAL A 148 7.76 -7.44 -11.71
CA VAL A 148 8.89 -6.50 -11.59
C VAL A 148 8.41 -5.08 -11.78
N HIS A 149 8.71 -4.22 -10.79
CA HIS A 149 8.42 -2.78 -10.78
C HIS A 149 6.95 -2.38 -11.04
N THR A 150 6.01 -3.31 -10.90
CA THR A 150 4.59 -3.09 -11.23
C THR A 150 3.75 -2.99 -9.96
N ARG A 151 3.13 -1.83 -9.71
CA ARG A 151 2.17 -1.66 -8.61
C ARG A 151 0.86 -2.39 -8.89
N ALA A 152 0.25 -2.96 -7.84
CA ALA A 152 -1.01 -3.71 -7.90
C ALA A 152 -1.00 -4.83 -8.96
N ASP A 153 0.15 -5.47 -9.12
CA ASP A 153 0.45 -6.58 -10.03
C ASP A 153 -0.64 -7.65 -10.11
N THR A 154 -1.04 -8.19 -8.98
CA THR A 154 -1.97 -9.33 -8.90
C THR A 154 -3.35 -8.92 -9.39
N GLU A 155 -3.78 -7.68 -9.08
CA GLU A 155 -5.05 -7.13 -9.57
C GLU A 155 -4.98 -6.88 -11.08
N LYS A 156 -3.88 -6.32 -11.57
CA LYS A 156 -3.66 -6.10 -13.01
C LYS A 156 -3.68 -7.42 -13.78
N LEU A 157 -2.99 -8.45 -13.29
CA LEU A 157 -2.98 -9.79 -13.89
C LEU A 157 -4.38 -10.36 -13.95
N PHE A 158 -5.11 -10.33 -12.83
CA PHE A 158 -6.48 -10.83 -12.77
C PHE A 158 -7.39 -10.11 -13.77
N ARG A 159 -7.35 -8.77 -13.81
CA ARG A 159 -8.19 -7.98 -14.72
C ARG A 159 -7.82 -8.19 -16.18
N CYS A 160 -6.53 -8.35 -16.48
CA CYS A 160 -6.06 -8.70 -17.80
C CYS A 160 -6.66 -10.03 -18.26
N MET A 161 -6.53 -11.09 -17.47
CA MET A 161 -7.10 -12.40 -17.78
C MET A 161 -8.62 -12.37 -17.91
N GLN A 162 -9.31 -11.67 -17.01
CA GLN A 162 -10.76 -11.51 -17.08
C GLN A 162 -11.19 -10.80 -18.37
N THR A 163 -10.51 -9.73 -18.78
CA THR A 163 -10.81 -9.02 -20.03
C THR A 163 -10.52 -9.88 -21.25
N CYS A 164 -9.41 -10.62 -21.27
CA CYS A 164 -9.09 -11.55 -22.37
C CYS A 164 -10.18 -12.62 -22.53
N LEU A 165 -10.62 -13.26 -21.44
CA LEU A 165 -11.67 -14.28 -21.49
C LEU A 165 -13.04 -13.74 -21.87
N GLN A 166 -13.35 -12.49 -21.50
CA GLN A 166 -14.59 -11.83 -21.93
C GLN A 166 -14.56 -11.47 -23.42
N GLN A 167 -13.40 -11.08 -23.94
CA GLN A 167 -13.24 -10.73 -25.35
C GLN A 167 -13.14 -11.97 -26.25
N PHE A 168 -12.59 -13.07 -25.74
CA PHE A 168 -12.40 -14.31 -26.48
C PHE A 168 -12.96 -15.51 -25.68
N PRO A 169 -14.30 -15.71 -25.66
CA PRO A 169 -14.94 -16.72 -24.82
C PRO A 169 -14.55 -18.17 -25.12
N SER A 170 -14.03 -18.45 -26.32
CA SER A 170 -13.51 -19.75 -26.72
C SER A 170 -12.07 -20.02 -26.27
N SER A 171 -11.41 -19.05 -25.63
CA SER A 171 -10.04 -19.20 -25.15
C SER A 171 -9.97 -19.99 -23.84
N ALA A 172 -8.98 -20.86 -23.72
CA ALA A 172 -8.66 -21.56 -22.47
C ALA A 172 -7.53 -20.82 -21.71
N VAL A 173 -7.55 -20.88 -20.38
CA VAL A 173 -6.44 -20.42 -19.54
C VAL A 173 -5.54 -21.60 -19.20
N LEU A 174 -4.29 -21.53 -19.62
CA LEU A 174 -3.25 -22.46 -19.17
C LEU A 174 -2.56 -21.88 -17.93
N ASN A 175 -2.70 -22.54 -16.78
CA ASN A 175 -1.99 -22.18 -15.57
C ASN A 175 -0.72 -23.03 -15.45
N LEU A 176 0.44 -22.37 -15.50
CA LEU A 176 1.76 -23.01 -15.39
C LEU A 176 2.39 -22.59 -14.06
N ASP A 177 2.86 -23.57 -13.28
CA ASP A 177 3.59 -23.35 -12.04
C ASP A 177 4.99 -23.96 -12.15
N ALA A 178 6.01 -23.15 -11.86
CA ALA A 178 7.39 -23.59 -11.91
C ALA A 178 7.82 -24.13 -10.54
N SER A 179 8.15 -25.42 -10.47
CA SER A 179 8.64 -26.03 -9.25
C SER A 179 9.98 -25.42 -8.84
N ASN A 180 10.04 -24.92 -7.61
CA ASN A 180 11.28 -24.41 -7.00
C ASN A 180 12.02 -23.36 -7.86
N ALA A 181 11.27 -22.49 -8.55
CA ALA A 181 11.79 -21.59 -9.58
C ALA A 181 13.05 -20.79 -9.18
N PHE A 182 13.12 -20.29 -7.95
CA PHE A 182 14.27 -19.49 -7.49
C PHE A 182 15.58 -20.28 -7.39
N ASN A 183 15.50 -21.59 -7.13
CA ASN A 183 16.66 -22.47 -6.97
C ASN A 183 16.97 -23.24 -8.25
N ALA A 184 15.96 -23.57 -9.06
CA ALA A 184 16.10 -24.31 -10.32
C ALA A 184 16.40 -23.42 -11.55
N CYS A 185 16.29 -22.10 -11.41
CA CYS A 185 16.56 -21.17 -12.51
C CYS A 185 18.04 -21.20 -12.92
N ASP A 186 18.30 -21.38 -14.22
CA ASP A 186 19.64 -21.28 -14.80
C ASP A 186 20.19 -19.84 -14.64
N ARG A 187 21.27 -19.74 -13.86
CA ARG A 187 21.96 -18.48 -13.58
C ARG A 187 22.66 -17.92 -14.82
N GLN A 188 23.12 -18.76 -15.74
CA GLN A 188 23.71 -18.31 -17.01
C GLN A 188 22.65 -17.75 -17.95
N ALA A 189 21.48 -18.39 -18.04
CA ALA A 189 20.34 -17.82 -18.76
C ALA A 189 19.90 -16.48 -18.15
N SER A 190 19.83 -16.38 -16.82
CA SER A 190 19.53 -15.14 -16.11
C SER A 190 20.54 -14.03 -16.43
N LYS A 191 21.84 -14.37 -16.45
CA LYS A 191 22.93 -13.44 -16.78
C LYS A 191 22.83 -12.95 -18.22
N ARG A 192 22.61 -13.84 -19.19
CA ARG A 192 22.42 -13.48 -20.60
C ARG A 192 21.22 -12.54 -20.79
N GLU A 193 20.13 -12.78 -20.07
CA GLU A 193 18.94 -11.93 -20.16
C GLU A 193 19.15 -10.56 -19.50
N TYR A 194 19.92 -10.52 -18.42
CA TYR A 194 20.38 -9.26 -17.81
C TYR A 194 21.28 -8.47 -18.77
N GLU A 195 22.28 -9.11 -19.38
CA GLU A 195 23.19 -8.49 -20.36
C GLU A 195 22.42 -7.96 -21.58
N ARG A 196 21.34 -8.62 -22.00
CA ARG A 196 20.43 -8.13 -23.04
C ARG A 196 19.68 -6.87 -22.60
N ALA A 197 19.15 -6.86 -21.38
CA ALA A 197 18.48 -5.68 -20.82
C ALA A 197 19.45 -4.49 -20.68
N GLU A 198 20.70 -4.76 -20.29
CA GLU A 198 21.77 -3.77 -20.19
C GLU A 198 22.23 -3.28 -21.57
N SER A 199 22.45 -4.18 -22.53
CA SER A 199 22.82 -3.85 -23.91
C SER A 199 21.71 -3.07 -24.63
N ALA A 200 20.44 -3.33 -24.34
CA ALA A 200 19.32 -2.51 -24.81
C ALA A 200 19.40 -1.09 -24.24
N THR A 201 19.92 -0.93 -23.02
CA THR A 201 20.14 0.37 -22.38
C THR A 201 21.31 1.14 -23.01
N GLU A 202 22.40 0.46 -23.37
CA GLU A 202 23.50 1.05 -24.17
C GLU A 202 23.11 1.34 -25.61
N SER A 203 22.35 0.44 -26.23
CA SER A 203 21.81 0.61 -27.58
C SER A 203 20.80 1.76 -27.65
N MET A 204 20.12 2.11 -26.55
CA MET A 204 19.31 3.33 -26.46
C MET A 204 20.16 4.60 -26.30
N LYS A 205 21.37 4.50 -25.71
CA LYS A 205 22.37 5.58 -25.74
C LYS A 205 23.02 5.73 -27.13
N LEU A 206 23.21 4.64 -27.87
CA LEU A 206 23.80 4.62 -29.22
C LEU A 206 22.79 4.84 -30.37
N LYS A 207 21.51 4.47 -30.20
CA LYS A 207 20.42 4.78 -31.16
C LYS A 207 19.84 6.18 -30.95
N ALA A 208 20.70 7.11 -30.51
CA ALA A 208 20.54 8.55 -30.60
C ALA A 208 20.53 9.09 -32.07
N HIS A 209 20.57 8.21 -33.07
CA HIS A 209 20.62 8.40 -34.54
C HIS A 209 19.35 8.38 -35.44
N HIS A 210 18.11 8.10 -34.98
CA HIS A 210 16.98 7.85 -35.93
C HIS A 210 16.29 9.12 -36.53
N PRO A 211 15.99 9.22 -37.84
CA PRO A 211 15.65 10.46 -38.57
C PRO A 211 14.25 11.08 -38.38
N LEU A 212 13.55 10.75 -37.30
CA LEU A 212 12.44 11.60 -36.79
C LEU A 212 12.96 12.53 -35.67
N ARG A 213 14.27 12.82 -35.75
CA ARG A 213 15.12 13.69 -34.94
C ARG A 213 15.44 14.97 -35.73
N GLN A 214 14.93 16.10 -35.27
CA GLN A 214 15.46 17.48 -35.28
C GLN A 214 14.29 18.36 -34.78
N GLY A 215 14.45 19.40 -33.97
CA GLY A 215 15.61 20.28 -33.88
C GLY A 215 16.19 20.47 -32.48
N TRP A 216 17.52 20.49 -32.50
CA TRP A 216 18.38 21.34 -31.69
C TRP A 216 18.04 22.80 -31.97
N ASP A 217 17.84 23.62 -30.94
CA ASP A 217 17.79 25.07 -31.09
C ASP A 217 19.23 25.61 -31.08
N ALA A 218 19.67 26.09 -32.24
CA ALA A 218 21.02 26.59 -32.44
C ALA A 218 21.33 27.86 -31.63
N GLN A 219 20.32 28.59 -31.12
CA GLN A 219 20.54 29.79 -30.32
C GLN A 219 20.88 29.49 -28.84
N SER A 220 20.49 28.32 -28.32
CA SER A 220 20.58 28.02 -26.88
C SER A 220 21.62 26.95 -26.49
N GLY A 221 22.24 26.26 -27.46
CA GLY A 221 23.42 25.43 -27.22
C GLY A 221 23.25 24.29 -26.21
N CYS A 222 22.04 23.74 -26.05
CA CYS A 222 21.79 22.61 -25.15
C CYS A 222 20.88 21.54 -25.78
N TRP A 223 21.17 20.27 -25.47
CA TRP A 223 20.21 19.17 -25.67
C TRP A 223 18.97 19.46 -24.82
N TRP A 224 17.79 19.08 -25.31
CA TRP A 224 16.60 18.93 -24.45
C TRP A 224 17.00 18.14 -23.20
N ARG A 225 17.21 18.84 -22.07
CA ARG A 225 17.15 18.20 -20.76
C ARG A 225 15.74 17.63 -20.71
N ALA A 226 15.58 16.33 -20.47
CA ALA A 226 14.30 15.85 -19.94
C ALA A 226 14.00 16.77 -18.75
N PRO A 227 12.98 17.65 -18.80
CA PRO A 227 12.98 18.80 -17.91
C PRO A 227 12.87 18.37 -16.44
N HIS A 228 12.38 17.15 -16.16
CA HIS A 228 12.15 16.65 -14.81
C HIS A 228 12.28 15.12 -14.70
N THR A 229 12.62 14.66 -13.50
CA THR A 229 12.84 13.27 -13.03
C THR A 229 11.61 12.33 -13.10
N GLN A 230 10.57 12.63 -13.90
CA GLN A 230 9.28 11.92 -13.87
C GLN A 230 8.69 11.55 -15.25
N GLU A 231 9.41 11.67 -16.36
CA GLU A 231 8.83 11.42 -17.70
C GLU A 231 8.27 10.00 -17.91
N GLN A 232 8.90 8.97 -17.36
CA GLN A 232 8.37 7.60 -17.49
C GLN A 232 7.16 7.36 -16.58
N GLN A 233 7.10 7.96 -15.39
CA GLN A 233 5.87 8.00 -14.60
C GLN A 233 4.73 8.65 -15.41
N ARG A 234 5.01 9.75 -16.13
CA ARG A 234 4.03 10.40 -17.02
C ARG A 234 3.56 9.49 -18.15
N ILE A 235 4.44 8.71 -18.78
CA ILE A 235 4.08 7.75 -19.83
C ILE A 235 3.22 6.61 -19.27
N THR A 236 3.60 6.01 -18.14
CA THR A 236 2.84 4.95 -17.48
C THR A 236 1.46 5.46 -17.03
N ASP A 237 1.40 6.69 -16.50
CA ASP A 237 0.15 7.34 -16.13
C ASP A 237 -0.73 7.60 -17.37
N ALA A 238 -0.15 8.02 -18.49
CA ALA A 238 -0.89 8.19 -19.75
C ALA A 238 -1.46 6.86 -20.28
N LEU A 239 -0.67 5.77 -20.23
CA LEU A 239 -1.14 4.43 -20.62
C LEU A 239 -2.24 3.91 -19.68
N HIS A 240 -2.07 4.07 -18.36
CA HIS A 240 -3.09 3.71 -17.38
C HIS A 240 -4.37 4.54 -17.57
N GLN A 241 -4.23 5.83 -17.88
CA GLN A 241 -5.36 6.72 -18.14
C GLN A 241 -6.10 6.31 -19.42
N SER A 242 -5.38 6.00 -20.50
CA SER A 242 -5.97 5.49 -21.75
C SER A 242 -6.71 4.16 -21.53
N ARG A 243 -6.08 3.19 -20.85
CA ARG A 243 -6.72 1.91 -20.49
C ARG A 243 -7.93 2.11 -19.58
N ARG A 244 -7.88 3.08 -18.66
CA ARG A 244 -9.01 3.44 -17.81
C ARG A 244 -10.16 3.99 -18.64
N VAL A 245 -9.91 4.92 -19.55
CA VAL A 245 -10.96 5.47 -20.45
C VAL A 245 -11.59 4.35 -21.28
N PHE A 246 -10.77 3.46 -21.86
CA PHE A 246 -11.25 2.30 -22.60
C PHE A 246 -12.09 1.35 -21.72
N LEU A 247 -11.62 1.00 -20.53
CA LEU A 247 -12.38 0.16 -19.61
C LEU A 247 -13.72 0.80 -19.22
N PHE A 248 -13.72 2.10 -18.91
CA PHE A 248 -14.94 2.82 -18.55
C PHE A 248 -15.92 2.92 -19.72
N SER A 249 -15.45 3.00 -20.97
CA SER A 249 -16.36 2.99 -22.13
C SER A 249 -17.06 1.64 -22.33
N LYS A 250 -16.42 0.53 -21.96
CA LYS A 250 -16.95 -0.83 -22.15
C LYS A 250 -17.83 -1.36 -21.02
N VAL A 251 -17.71 -0.81 -19.80
CA VAL A 251 -18.47 -1.32 -18.65
C VAL A 251 -19.76 -0.54 -18.39
N GLY A 252 -20.79 -1.24 -17.89
CA GLY A 252 -22.08 -0.66 -17.53
C GLY A 252 -22.02 0.26 -16.29
N LEU A 253 -23.11 1.01 -16.05
CA LEU A 253 -23.14 2.09 -15.04
C LEU A 253 -22.78 1.62 -13.63
N SER A 254 -23.37 0.52 -13.14
CA SER A 254 -23.07 -0.05 -11.82
C SER A 254 -21.60 -0.44 -11.66
N GLU A 255 -21.00 -0.93 -12.74
CA GLU A 255 -19.60 -1.33 -12.76
C GLU A 255 -18.66 -0.10 -12.78
N ARG A 256 -19.04 0.98 -13.49
CA ARG A 256 -18.32 2.27 -13.42
C ARG A 256 -18.33 2.84 -12.00
N VAL A 257 -19.50 2.82 -11.34
CA VAL A 257 -19.63 3.26 -9.95
C VAL A 257 -18.74 2.44 -9.02
N ARG A 258 -18.73 1.11 -9.17
CA ARG A 258 -17.85 0.22 -8.42
C ARG A 258 -16.36 0.55 -8.64
N LEU A 259 -15.92 0.69 -9.89
CA LEU A 259 -14.53 1.02 -10.22
C LEU A 259 -14.11 2.39 -9.70
N HIS A 260 -15.00 3.39 -9.73
CA HIS A 260 -14.77 4.67 -9.09
C HIS A 260 -14.58 4.52 -7.58
N SER A 261 -15.43 3.73 -6.94
CA SER A 261 -15.40 3.46 -5.50
C SER A 261 -14.19 2.64 -5.03
N CYS A 262 -13.63 1.78 -5.90
CA CYS A 262 -12.37 1.07 -5.62
C CYS A 262 -11.12 1.96 -5.79
N SER A 263 -11.28 3.17 -6.32
CA SER A 263 -10.18 4.06 -6.69
C SER A 263 -10.03 5.26 -5.74
N GLY A 264 -8.85 5.87 -5.71
CA GLY A 264 -8.56 7.03 -4.86
C GLY A 264 -7.78 6.67 -3.60
N ASN A 265 -7.60 7.68 -2.73
CA ASN A 265 -6.80 7.59 -1.52
C ASN A 265 -7.31 6.48 -0.61
N GLY A 266 -6.41 5.63 -0.12
CA GLY A 266 -6.73 4.58 0.86
C GLY A 266 -7.58 3.39 0.36
N ALA A 267 -8.32 3.53 -0.74
CA ALA A 267 -9.29 2.52 -1.21
C ALA A 267 -8.68 1.13 -1.47
N SER A 268 -7.39 1.09 -1.82
CA SER A 268 -6.64 -0.14 -2.12
C SER A 268 -5.56 -0.47 -1.08
N ALA A 269 -5.45 0.32 -0.01
CA ALA A 269 -4.35 0.20 0.96
C ALA A 269 -4.30 -1.20 1.60
N TRP A 270 -5.47 -1.79 1.86
CA TRP A 270 -5.63 -3.13 2.43
C TRP A 270 -4.98 -4.26 1.61
N LEU A 271 -4.82 -4.11 0.30
CA LEU A 271 -4.17 -5.11 -0.56
C LEU A 271 -2.66 -5.20 -0.32
N SER A 272 -2.06 -4.10 0.12
CA SER A 272 -0.61 -3.99 0.39
C SER A 272 -0.29 -4.11 1.89
N ALA A 273 -1.29 -4.41 2.72
CA ALA A 273 -1.10 -4.55 4.15
C ALA A 273 -0.41 -5.88 4.47
N ILE A 274 0.60 -5.82 5.33
CA ILE A 274 1.24 -6.99 5.91
C ILE A 274 0.39 -7.42 7.12
N PRO A 275 -0.03 -8.70 7.25
CA PRO A 275 -0.95 -9.15 8.31
C PRO A 275 -0.24 -9.31 9.68
N SER A 276 0.42 -8.25 10.13
CA SER A 276 1.28 -8.21 11.33
C SER A 276 0.51 -7.97 12.64
N SER A 277 -0.75 -7.54 12.59
CA SER A 277 -1.61 -7.32 13.76
C SER A 277 -3.06 -7.71 13.47
N GLY A 278 -3.89 -7.81 14.51
CA GLY A 278 -5.33 -8.05 14.37
C GLY A 278 -6.04 -7.00 13.50
N TRP A 279 -5.53 -5.77 13.48
CA TRP A 279 -6.04 -4.68 12.63
C TRP A 279 -5.75 -4.88 11.13
N LEU A 280 -4.72 -5.64 10.77
CA LEU A 280 -4.28 -5.82 9.37
C LEU A 280 -4.55 -7.23 8.82
N ARG A 281 -4.91 -8.19 9.67
CA ARG A 281 -5.13 -9.58 9.28
C ARG A 281 -6.53 -9.80 8.72
N PHE A 282 -6.67 -10.72 7.77
CA PHE A 282 -7.96 -11.23 7.32
C PHE A 282 -8.02 -12.73 7.53
N PRO A 283 -9.14 -13.29 8.01
CA PRO A 283 -9.41 -14.71 7.85
C PRO A 283 -9.47 -15.07 6.35
N PRO A 284 -8.97 -16.24 5.90
CA PRO A 284 -8.89 -16.59 4.48
C PRO A 284 -10.23 -16.50 3.73
N ALA A 285 -11.33 -16.96 4.36
CA ALA A 285 -12.66 -16.89 3.76
C ALA A 285 -13.15 -15.45 3.57
N VAL A 286 -12.85 -14.57 4.54
CA VAL A 286 -13.21 -13.15 4.50
C VAL A 286 -12.40 -12.43 3.42
N TYR A 287 -11.09 -12.70 3.33
CA TYR A 287 -10.21 -12.12 2.31
C TYR A 287 -10.68 -12.48 0.89
N ARG A 288 -11.02 -13.76 0.66
CA ARG A 288 -11.57 -14.21 -0.63
C ARG A 288 -12.85 -13.45 -0.99
N VAL A 289 -13.77 -13.27 -0.05
CA VAL A 289 -15.01 -12.50 -0.30
C VAL A 289 -14.71 -11.03 -0.58
N ALA A 290 -13.80 -10.40 0.16
CA ALA A 290 -13.37 -9.03 -0.10
C ALA A 290 -12.82 -8.86 -1.53
N LEU A 291 -12.02 -9.84 -2.00
CA LEU A 291 -11.55 -9.85 -3.39
C LEU A 291 -12.68 -10.00 -4.40
N HIS A 292 -13.68 -10.87 -4.16
CA HIS A 292 -14.83 -11.00 -5.06
C HIS A 292 -15.62 -9.70 -5.17
N ILE A 293 -15.88 -9.03 -4.03
CA ILE A 293 -16.55 -7.72 -3.98
C ILE A 293 -15.73 -6.68 -4.75
N ARG A 294 -14.43 -6.61 -4.50
CA ARG A 294 -13.52 -5.68 -5.18
C ARG A 294 -13.42 -5.93 -6.69
N LEU A 295 -13.50 -7.18 -7.14
CA LEU A 295 -13.36 -7.55 -8.55
C LEU A 295 -14.70 -7.57 -9.30
N GLY A 296 -15.83 -7.40 -8.58
CA GLY A 296 -17.18 -7.47 -9.16
C GLY A 296 -17.62 -8.89 -9.50
N LEU A 297 -17.06 -9.91 -8.83
CA LEU A 297 -17.32 -11.32 -9.09
C LEU A 297 -18.50 -11.88 -8.26
N PRO A 298 -19.25 -12.86 -8.78
CA PRO A 298 -20.27 -13.57 -8.01
C PRO A 298 -19.68 -14.33 -6.82
N ILE A 299 -20.32 -14.21 -5.66
CA ILE A 299 -19.95 -14.86 -4.40
C ILE A 299 -20.79 -16.13 -4.27
N LEU A 300 -20.15 -17.30 -4.33
CA LEU A 300 -20.83 -18.61 -4.38
C LEU A 300 -21.83 -18.81 -3.23
N LYS A 301 -21.48 -18.37 -2.02
CA LYS A 301 -22.34 -18.48 -0.83
C LYS A 301 -23.64 -17.67 -0.96
N MET A 302 -23.62 -16.52 -1.63
CA MET A 302 -24.83 -15.71 -1.89
C MET A 302 -25.81 -16.43 -2.81
N ARG A 303 -25.31 -17.20 -3.79
CA ARG A 303 -26.18 -17.97 -4.69
C ARG A 303 -26.99 -19.05 -3.99
N ARG A 304 -26.50 -19.57 -2.85
CA ARG A 304 -27.15 -20.68 -2.12
C ARG A 304 -28.20 -20.22 -1.10
N ALA A 305 -28.03 -19.02 -0.53
CA ALA A 305 -28.88 -18.53 0.56
C ALA A 305 -30.26 -18.02 0.09
N GLY A 306 -30.34 -17.47 -1.12
CA GLY A 306 -31.59 -17.07 -1.79
C GLY A 306 -32.23 -15.77 -1.26
N VAL A 307 -32.42 -15.62 0.06
CA VAL A 307 -33.12 -14.48 0.67
C VAL A 307 -32.44 -13.96 1.94
N CYS A 308 -32.53 -12.64 2.15
CA CYS A 308 -32.05 -11.95 3.34
C CYS A 308 -33.08 -12.02 4.48
N VAL A 309 -32.66 -11.72 5.72
CA VAL A 309 -33.56 -11.61 6.90
C VAL A 309 -34.68 -10.57 6.71
N CYS A 310 -34.49 -9.57 5.86
CA CYS A 310 -35.54 -8.61 5.52
C CYS A 310 -36.54 -9.12 4.45
N GLY A 311 -36.37 -10.35 3.97
CA GLY A 311 -37.19 -10.96 2.92
C GLY A 311 -36.78 -10.63 1.48
N SER A 312 -35.85 -9.69 1.26
CA SER A 312 -35.36 -9.36 -0.08
C SER A 312 -34.40 -10.43 -0.63
N PRO A 313 -34.34 -10.63 -1.96
CA PRO A 313 -33.40 -11.57 -2.56
C PRO A 313 -31.95 -11.12 -2.35
N LEU A 314 -31.07 -12.10 -2.06
CA LEU A 314 -29.62 -11.86 -1.98
C LEU A 314 -29.02 -11.94 -3.38
N ASP A 315 -28.53 -10.81 -3.90
CA ASP A 315 -27.88 -10.80 -5.20
C ASP A 315 -26.51 -11.51 -5.14
N PRO A 316 -26.08 -12.20 -6.22
CA PRO A 316 -24.81 -12.91 -6.22
C PRO A 316 -23.58 -12.04 -5.96
N ARG A 317 -23.67 -10.71 -6.08
CA ARG A 317 -22.55 -9.78 -5.82
C ARG A 317 -22.59 -9.20 -4.41
N GLY A 318 -23.60 -9.56 -3.59
CA GLY A 318 -23.74 -9.13 -2.20
C GLY A 318 -24.14 -7.65 -2.02
N HIS A 319 -24.67 -6.98 -3.04
CA HIS A 319 -25.07 -5.58 -2.98
C HIS A 319 -26.18 -5.31 -1.95
N HIS A 320 -27.18 -6.18 -1.84
CA HIS A 320 -28.27 -6.06 -0.87
C HIS A 320 -27.73 -6.09 0.57
N ALA A 321 -26.84 -7.04 0.87
CA ALA A 321 -26.24 -7.18 2.20
C ALA A 321 -25.55 -5.88 2.66
N GLN A 322 -24.95 -5.12 1.74
CA GLN A 322 -24.25 -3.88 2.07
C GLN A 322 -25.15 -2.74 2.56
N LYS A 323 -26.44 -2.78 2.23
CA LYS A 323 -27.42 -1.71 2.53
C LYS A 323 -28.59 -2.15 3.42
N CYS A 324 -28.70 -3.43 3.74
CA CYS A 324 -29.82 -3.96 4.51
C CYS A 324 -29.73 -3.51 5.99
N PRO A 325 -30.73 -2.77 6.51
CA PRO A 325 -30.72 -2.36 7.91
C PRO A 325 -31.08 -3.50 8.87
N ASN A 326 -31.84 -4.50 8.41
CA ASN A 326 -32.37 -5.58 9.26
C ASN A 326 -31.33 -6.65 9.61
N GLY A 327 -30.22 -6.74 8.86
CA GLY A 327 -29.19 -7.77 9.07
C GLY A 327 -28.14 -7.44 10.13
N GLY A 328 -28.22 -6.27 10.78
CA GLY A 328 -27.25 -5.81 11.78
C GLY A 328 -25.84 -5.47 11.26
N GLY A 329 -25.43 -6.04 10.12
CA GLY A 329 -24.06 -5.89 9.61
C GLY A 329 -23.72 -4.48 9.10
N VAL A 330 -24.71 -3.65 8.73
CA VAL A 330 -24.49 -2.22 8.44
C VAL A 330 -24.06 -1.48 9.70
N HIS A 331 -24.78 -1.68 10.80
CA HIS A 331 -24.44 -1.11 12.11
C HIS A 331 -23.11 -1.65 12.60
N TRP A 332 -22.88 -2.95 12.52
CA TRP A 332 -21.62 -3.53 12.99
C TRP A 332 -20.41 -3.06 12.18
N ARG A 333 -20.53 -2.92 10.85
CA ARG A 333 -19.48 -2.31 10.03
C ARG A 333 -19.19 -0.88 10.47
N HIS A 334 -20.23 -0.08 10.75
CA HIS A 334 -20.09 1.27 11.29
C HIS A 334 -19.27 1.28 12.58
N GLU A 335 -19.68 0.46 13.56
CA GLU A 335 -19.01 0.36 14.86
C GLU A 335 -17.52 0.01 14.74
N GLN A 336 -17.18 -0.85 13.79
CA GLN A 336 -15.80 -1.29 13.59
C GLN A 336 -14.94 -0.25 12.90
N VAL A 337 -15.50 0.51 11.94
CA VAL A 337 -14.80 1.65 11.34
C VAL A 337 -14.64 2.78 12.37
N LYS A 338 -15.65 3.03 13.20
CA LYS A 338 -15.57 3.93 14.37
C LYS A 338 -14.43 3.52 15.29
N GLY A 339 -14.39 2.24 15.72
CA GLY A 339 -13.31 1.71 16.55
C GLY A 339 -11.91 1.85 15.94
N ALA A 340 -11.78 1.73 14.61
CA ALA A 340 -10.50 1.98 13.94
C ALA A 340 -10.06 3.45 14.03
N PHE A 341 -10.98 4.42 13.89
CA PHE A 341 -10.67 5.84 14.13
C PHE A 341 -10.35 6.12 15.60
N THR A 342 -11.15 5.58 16.52
CA THR A 342 -10.89 5.67 17.97
C THR A 342 -9.47 5.22 18.29
N GLN A 343 -9.05 4.07 17.73
CA GLN A 343 -7.72 3.53 18.00
C GLN A 343 -6.60 4.40 17.41
N ILE A 344 -6.81 4.97 16.23
CA ILE A 344 -5.86 5.92 15.63
C ILE A 344 -5.73 7.16 16.53
N LEU A 345 -6.86 7.74 16.97
CA LEU A 345 -6.89 8.93 17.83
C LEU A 345 -6.27 8.66 19.20
N ARG A 346 -6.59 7.54 19.85
CA ARG A 346 -5.99 7.12 21.13
C ARG A 346 -4.48 6.84 21.02
N GLY A 347 -3.97 6.57 19.81
CA GLY A 347 -2.55 6.44 19.53
C GLY A 347 -1.78 7.78 19.49
N LEU A 348 -2.50 8.90 19.41
CA LEU A 348 -1.92 10.25 19.45
C LEU A 348 -1.63 10.66 20.91
N ARG A 349 -0.53 11.40 21.13
CA ARG A 349 -0.19 11.89 22.47
C ARG A 349 -1.10 13.05 22.85
N HIS A 350 -1.43 13.15 24.15
CA HIS A 350 -2.25 14.23 24.69
C HIS A 350 -3.59 14.42 23.96
N THR A 351 -4.12 13.32 23.40
CA THR A 351 -5.43 13.29 22.77
C THR A 351 -6.41 12.61 23.69
N HIS A 352 -7.50 13.30 24.00
CA HIS A 352 -8.60 12.75 24.77
C HIS A 352 -9.74 12.38 23.81
N VAL A 353 -10.23 11.14 23.89
CA VAL A 353 -11.29 10.63 23.00
C VAL A 353 -12.45 10.12 23.82
N LEU A 354 -13.63 10.68 23.60
CA LEU A 354 -14.89 10.19 24.11
C LEU A 354 -15.68 9.56 22.96
N GLU A 355 -16.24 8.39 23.21
CA GLU A 355 -17.14 7.73 22.26
C GLU A 355 -18.59 8.09 22.60
N GLU A 356 -19.45 8.11 21.59
CA GLU A 356 -20.89 8.01 21.78
C GLU A 356 -21.52 9.14 22.64
N THR A 357 -20.97 10.34 22.52
CA THR A 357 -21.31 11.51 23.34
C THR A 357 -22.45 12.34 22.74
N THR A 358 -23.30 12.93 23.59
CA THR A 358 -24.35 13.88 23.17
C THR A 358 -23.87 15.32 23.30
N PHE A 359 -24.45 16.23 22.50
CA PHE A 359 -24.18 17.67 22.66
C PHE A 359 -24.47 18.14 24.09
N GLY A 360 -25.56 17.66 24.70
CA GLY A 360 -25.90 17.98 26.10
C GLY A 360 -24.82 17.61 27.12
N HIS A 361 -24.12 16.49 26.93
CA HIS A 361 -23.07 16.05 27.86
C HIS A 361 -21.77 16.86 27.73
N LEU A 362 -21.56 17.53 26.58
CA LEU A 362 -20.41 18.40 26.32
C LEU A 362 -20.57 19.82 26.91
N GLY A 363 -21.48 20.01 27.86
CA GLY A 363 -21.66 21.28 28.57
C GLY A 363 -22.58 22.29 27.87
N VAL A 364 -23.45 21.81 26.98
CA VAL A 364 -24.39 22.65 26.25
C VAL A 364 -25.49 23.22 27.16
N ALA A 365 -25.31 24.48 27.56
CA ALA A 365 -26.40 25.39 27.90
C ALA A 365 -26.81 26.12 26.61
N MET A 366 -27.48 25.41 25.69
CA MET A 366 -28.04 26.04 24.49
C MET A 366 -29.17 26.99 24.89
N ASP A 367 -29.29 28.09 24.15
CA ASP A 367 -30.50 28.92 24.08
C ASP A 367 -31.74 28.02 23.86
N SER A 368 -32.87 28.41 24.44
CA SER A 368 -34.16 27.68 24.50
C SER A 368 -34.73 27.21 23.13
N ARG A 369 -34.13 27.69 22.02
CA ARG A 369 -34.50 27.40 20.63
C ARG A 369 -33.81 26.16 20.04
N LEU A 370 -32.82 25.56 20.74
CA LEU A 370 -32.03 24.42 20.25
C LEU A 370 -32.16 23.17 21.15
N THR A 371 -33.24 23.07 21.92
CA THR A 371 -33.48 21.99 22.89
C THR A 371 -33.49 20.60 22.25
N GLU A 372 -33.95 20.49 20.99
CA GLU A 372 -33.93 19.23 20.22
C GLU A 372 -32.52 18.80 19.80
N GLU A 373 -31.58 19.74 19.67
CA GLU A 373 -30.18 19.47 19.30
C GLU A 373 -29.40 18.84 20.46
N ARG A 374 -29.84 19.05 21.71
CA ARG A 374 -29.19 18.54 22.92
C ARG A 374 -29.07 17.00 22.93
N ASN A 375 -30.08 16.32 22.39
CA ASN A 375 -30.15 14.86 22.35
C ASN A 375 -29.45 14.26 21.13
N LYS A 376 -28.93 15.08 20.20
CA LYS A 376 -28.18 14.54 19.07
C LYS A 376 -26.88 13.90 19.58
N ARG A 377 -26.65 12.67 19.14
CA ARG A 377 -25.46 11.89 19.45
C ARG A 377 -24.48 11.96 18.28
N VAL A 378 -23.21 12.14 18.60
CA VAL A 378 -22.09 11.98 17.68
C VAL A 378 -21.31 10.72 18.04
N ASP A 379 -20.57 10.18 17.08
CA ASP A 379 -19.82 8.94 17.30
C ASP A 379 -18.57 9.17 18.13
N LEU A 380 -17.83 10.25 17.86
CA LEU A 380 -16.58 10.55 18.56
C LEU A 380 -16.47 12.04 18.85
N PHE A 381 -15.99 12.35 20.05
CA PHE A 381 -15.42 13.64 20.42
C PHE A 381 -13.92 13.45 20.65
N ALA A 382 -13.09 14.30 20.05
CA ALA A 382 -11.65 14.28 20.24
C ALA A 382 -11.12 15.67 20.56
N SER A 383 -10.30 15.77 21.61
CA SER A 383 -9.45 16.92 21.87
C SER A 383 -8.03 16.56 21.46
N LEU A 384 -7.50 17.26 20.47
CA LEU A 384 -6.17 17.04 19.88
C LEU A 384 -5.10 17.84 20.64
N SER A 385 -3.85 17.42 20.48
CA SER A 385 -2.71 18.06 21.17
C SER A 385 -2.39 19.47 20.71
N ASN A 386 -2.93 19.90 19.57
CA ASN A 386 -2.79 21.26 19.05
C ASN A 386 -3.82 22.24 19.65
N GLY A 387 -4.69 21.75 20.55
CA GLY A 387 -5.77 22.53 21.16
C GLY A 387 -7.11 22.41 20.43
N ASP A 388 -7.14 21.80 19.24
CA ASP A 388 -8.37 21.64 18.49
C ASP A 388 -9.29 20.59 19.13
N THR A 389 -10.57 20.91 19.19
CA THR A 389 -11.62 20.01 19.67
C THR A 389 -12.65 19.80 18.58
N LEU A 390 -12.90 18.54 18.25
CA LEU A 390 -13.72 18.17 17.10
C LEU A 390 -14.71 17.07 17.42
N LEU A 391 -15.83 17.13 16.71
CA LEU A 391 -16.89 16.14 16.71
C LEU A 391 -16.86 15.40 15.37
N THR A 392 -16.90 14.07 15.40
CA THR A 392 -16.99 13.29 14.18
C THR A 392 -18.11 12.28 14.23
N ASP A 393 -18.62 11.96 13.04
CA ASP A 393 -19.59 10.91 12.83
C ASP A 393 -19.16 10.07 11.62
N VAL A 394 -19.16 8.76 11.82
CA VAL A 394 -18.70 7.78 10.84
C VAL A 394 -19.88 7.30 10.03
N SER A 395 -19.70 7.12 8.72
CA SER A 395 -20.74 6.51 7.89
C SER A 395 -20.15 5.78 6.70
N VAL A 396 -20.70 4.59 6.42
CA VAL A 396 -20.31 3.80 5.25
C VAL A 396 -21.50 3.66 4.31
N THR A 397 -21.41 4.27 3.14
CA THR A 397 -22.48 4.31 2.14
C THR A 397 -22.25 3.33 0.99
N PHE A 398 -23.30 2.66 0.53
CA PHE A 398 -23.23 1.79 -0.64
C PHE A 398 -23.46 2.62 -1.92
N PRO A 399 -22.50 2.68 -2.86
CA PRO A 399 -22.56 3.67 -3.93
C PRO A 399 -23.49 3.28 -5.09
N ILE A 400 -23.79 1.99 -5.31
CA ILE A 400 -24.67 1.55 -6.40
C ILE A 400 -26.13 1.75 -5.99
N SER A 401 -26.81 2.66 -6.67
CA SER A 401 -28.22 3.01 -6.43
C SER A 401 -29.17 2.22 -7.34
N SER A 402 -30.35 1.88 -6.85
CA SER A 402 -31.46 1.37 -7.68
C SER A 402 -32.16 2.49 -8.47
N ASP A 403 -32.07 3.73 -7.97
CA ASP A 403 -32.53 4.93 -8.68
C ASP A 403 -31.60 5.24 -9.86
N ALA A 404 -32.15 5.21 -11.07
CA ALA A 404 -31.40 5.36 -12.33
C ALA A 404 -30.75 6.74 -12.48
N SER A 405 -31.37 7.81 -11.98
CA SER A 405 -30.81 9.16 -12.03
C SER A 405 -29.59 9.29 -11.12
N ARG A 406 -29.72 8.81 -9.88
CA ARG A 406 -28.60 8.74 -8.93
C ARG A 406 -27.47 7.84 -9.45
N LEU A 407 -27.81 6.70 -10.05
CA LEU A 407 -26.81 5.78 -10.61
C LEU A 407 -26.03 6.43 -11.77
N ARG A 408 -26.71 7.12 -12.69
CA ARG A 408 -26.07 7.86 -13.80
C ARG A 408 -25.13 8.94 -13.25
N THR A 409 -25.57 9.72 -12.27
CA THR A 409 -24.74 10.76 -11.65
C THR A 409 -23.50 10.18 -10.99
N ARG A 410 -23.65 9.14 -10.18
CA ARG A 410 -22.54 8.46 -9.49
C ARG A 410 -21.57 7.76 -10.45
N SER A 411 -22.04 7.35 -11.64
CA SER A 411 -21.19 6.72 -12.65
C SER A 411 -20.21 7.68 -13.35
N LYS A 412 -20.45 9.00 -13.25
CA LYS A 412 -19.61 10.04 -13.85
C LYS A 412 -18.55 10.57 -12.89
N THR A 413 -18.86 10.60 -11.59
CA THR A 413 -18.05 11.28 -10.58
C THR A 413 -17.63 10.33 -9.47
N ALA A 414 -16.32 10.16 -9.29
CA ALA A 414 -15.78 9.28 -8.26
C ALA A 414 -16.04 9.81 -6.85
N GLY A 415 -16.59 8.97 -5.96
CA GLY A 415 -16.90 9.36 -4.59
C GLY A 415 -18.20 10.16 -4.45
N ALA A 416 -19.03 10.22 -5.49
CA ALA A 416 -20.29 10.97 -5.45
C ALA A 416 -21.24 10.51 -4.35
N ALA A 417 -21.29 9.20 -4.04
CA ALA A 417 -22.15 8.71 -2.97
C ALA A 417 -21.64 9.14 -1.59
N ALA A 418 -20.33 9.07 -1.38
CA ALA A 418 -19.72 9.54 -0.14
C ALA A 418 -19.84 11.06 0.02
N LYS A 419 -19.69 11.84 -1.06
CA LYS A 419 -19.92 13.29 -1.06
C LYS A 419 -21.33 13.65 -0.61
N THR A 420 -22.37 13.08 -1.24
CA THR A 420 -23.76 13.35 -0.85
C THR A 420 -23.99 12.98 0.62
N LYS A 421 -23.42 11.86 1.09
CA LYS A 421 -23.57 11.46 2.48
C LYS A 421 -22.86 12.39 3.47
N SER A 422 -21.72 12.95 3.06
CA SER A 422 -20.97 13.95 3.80
C SER A 422 -21.80 15.24 3.96
N GLU A 423 -22.37 15.75 2.87
CA GLU A 423 -23.25 16.92 2.86
C GLU A 423 -24.48 16.72 3.78
N GLU A 424 -25.12 15.55 3.74
CA GLU A 424 -26.22 15.20 4.65
C GLU A 424 -25.80 15.27 6.13
N LYS A 425 -24.60 14.79 6.47
CA LYS A 425 -24.09 14.78 7.85
C LYS A 425 -23.69 16.19 8.30
N VAL A 426 -23.03 16.97 7.45
CA VAL A 426 -22.71 18.38 7.72
C VAL A 426 -24.00 19.17 7.98
N TRP A 427 -25.01 19.03 7.12
CA TRP A 427 -26.31 19.69 7.32
C TRP A 427 -26.95 19.32 8.66
N LYS A 428 -26.81 18.05 9.08
CA LYS A 428 -27.40 17.56 10.33
C LYS A 428 -26.71 18.07 11.60
N TYR A 429 -25.39 18.29 11.57
CA TYR A 429 -24.59 18.48 12.80
C TYR A 429 -23.82 19.80 12.87
N ALA A 430 -23.52 20.46 11.74
CA ALA A 430 -22.62 21.62 11.72
C ALA A 430 -23.16 22.82 12.50
N VAL A 431 -24.47 23.07 12.46
CA VAL A 431 -25.09 24.17 13.21
C VAL A 431 -24.95 23.97 14.72
N ALA A 432 -25.26 22.76 15.21
CA ALA A 432 -25.11 22.42 16.64
C ALA A 432 -23.65 22.44 17.09
N ALA A 433 -22.72 21.97 16.25
CA ALA A 433 -21.29 22.01 16.52
C ALA A 433 -20.76 23.45 16.59
N CYS A 434 -21.15 24.31 15.64
CA CYS A 434 -20.73 25.71 15.60
C CYS A 434 -21.22 26.47 16.85
N ALA A 435 -22.45 26.21 17.30
CA ALA A 435 -23.02 26.85 18.48
C ALA A 435 -22.29 26.49 19.80
N VAL A 436 -21.44 25.45 19.82
CA VAL A 436 -20.55 25.10 20.94
C VAL A 436 -19.09 25.42 20.69
N GLY A 437 -18.78 26.13 19.60
CA GLY A 437 -17.41 26.43 19.20
C GLY A 437 -16.61 25.20 18.75
N LEU A 438 -17.28 24.09 18.40
CA LEU A 438 -16.65 22.85 17.95
C LEU A 438 -16.77 22.68 16.44
N TRP A 439 -15.78 22.01 15.86
CA TRP A 439 -15.77 21.71 14.43
C TRP A 439 -16.33 20.31 14.20
N PHE A 440 -17.25 20.18 13.24
CA PHE A 440 -17.81 18.88 12.85
C PHE A 440 -17.12 18.34 11.60
N VAL A 441 -16.62 17.11 11.67
CA VAL A 441 -15.95 16.42 10.57
C VAL A 441 -16.69 15.12 10.23
N PRO A 442 -17.31 15.01 9.03
CA PRO A 442 -17.93 13.76 8.59
C PRO A 442 -16.86 12.75 8.12
N LEU A 443 -16.91 11.53 8.66
CA LEU A 443 -15.97 10.45 8.32
C LEU A 443 -16.67 9.41 7.44
N ILE A 444 -16.68 9.66 6.14
CA ILE A 444 -17.47 8.91 5.17
C ILE A 444 -16.62 8.02 4.27
N PHE A 445 -17.04 6.75 4.15
CA PHE A 445 -16.52 5.81 3.16
C PHE A 445 -17.61 5.29 2.24
N GLU A 446 -17.27 5.03 0.98
CA GLU A 446 -18.02 4.10 0.15
C GLU A 446 -17.59 2.66 0.47
N THR A 447 -18.52 1.70 0.36
CA THR A 447 -18.26 0.29 0.70
C THR A 447 -17.09 -0.35 -0.04
N PHE A 448 -16.76 0.08 -1.27
CA PHE A 448 -15.62 -0.48 -2.02
C PHE A 448 -14.27 0.14 -1.68
N GLY A 449 -14.23 1.11 -0.76
CA GLY A 449 -13.00 1.59 -0.15
C GLY A 449 -12.78 3.10 -0.22
N ARG A 450 -13.45 3.82 -1.13
CA ARG A 450 -13.18 5.25 -1.34
C ARG A 450 -13.67 6.12 -0.17
N PRO A 451 -12.80 6.87 0.52
CA PRO A 451 -13.21 7.91 1.45
C PRO A 451 -13.75 9.15 0.72
N ASP A 452 -14.55 9.96 1.41
CA ASP A 452 -14.86 11.31 0.94
C ASP A 452 -13.67 12.27 1.11
N ARG A 453 -13.85 13.52 0.68
CA ARG A 453 -12.80 14.54 0.74
C ARG A 453 -12.46 14.92 2.17
N GLU A 454 -13.46 15.08 3.03
CA GLU A 454 -13.26 15.50 4.43
C GLU A 454 -12.52 14.43 5.22
N THR A 455 -12.85 13.15 5.04
CA THR A 455 -12.10 12.04 5.64
C THR A 455 -10.63 12.03 5.21
N VAL A 456 -10.35 12.32 3.93
CA VAL A 456 -8.96 12.41 3.45
C VAL A 456 -8.22 13.57 4.08
N SER A 457 -8.85 14.74 4.19
CA SER A 457 -8.30 15.91 4.87
C SER A 457 -8.01 15.61 6.34
N PHE A 458 -8.98 15.01 7.03
CA PHE A 458 -8.85 14.63 8.43
C PHE A 458 -7.70 13.64 8.66
N VAL A 459 -7.56 12.59 7.86
CA VAL A 459 -6.43 11.66 8.00
C VAL A 459 -5.08 12.37 7.80
N LYS A 460 -4.99 13.36 6.89
CA LYS A 460 -3.76 14.17 6.74
C LYS A 460 -3.49 15.03 7.97
N GLU A 461 -4.52 15.60 8.58
CA GLU A 461 -4.41 16.35 9.82
C GLU A 461 -3.93 15.47 10.97
N LEU A 462 -4.51 14.26 11.15
CA LEU A 462 -4.04 13.29 12.14
C LEU A 462 -2.58 12.89 11.92
N VAL A 463 -2.14 12.77 10.66
CA VAL A 463 -0.75 12.53 10.32
C VAL A 463 0.14 13.72 10.69
N SER A 464 -0.32 14.95 10.46
CA SER A 464 0.37 16.17 10.88
C SER A 464 0.55 16.21 12.39
N VAL A 465 -0.54 16.03 13.14
CA VAL A 465 -0.55 15.98 14.61
C VAL A 465 0.36 14.86 15.14
N ALA A 466 0.29 13.67 14.56
CA ALA A 466 1.16 12.55 14.91
C ALA A 466 2.64 12.82 14.63
N SER A 467 2.94 13.65 13.63
CA SER A 467 4.31 13.95 13.21
C SER A 467 4.99 15.02 14.08
N LEU A 468 4.22 15.91 14.71
CA LEU A 468 4.74 16.86 15.72
C LEU A 468 5.50 16.15 16.88
N ARG A 469 5.30 14.83 17.01
CA ARG A 469 5.91 13.93 17.99
C ARG A 469 7.41 13.71 17.82
N ALA A 470 7.98 13.96 16.64
CA ALA A 470 9.39 13.69 16.39
C ALA A 470 10.14 15.00 16.23
N GLY A 471 11.14 15.23 17.08
CA GLY A 471 12.10 16.32 16.94
C GLY A 471 12.92 16.13 15.67
N PHE A 472 12.30 16.42 14.52
CA PHE A 472 12.88 16.21 13.22
C PHE A 472 13.89 17.29 12.93
N SER A 473 15.11 16.88 12.61
CA SER A 473 16.19 17.81 12.27
C SER A 473 16.11 18.31 10.81
N THR A 474 15.27 17.70 9.95
CA THR A 474 15.14 18.07 8.53
C THR A 474 13.74 17.81 7.97
N GLU A 475 13.29 18.64 7.03
CA GLU A 475 12.00 18.50 6.32
C GLU A 475 11.82 17.13 5.62
N GLY A 476 12.87 16.58 5.02
CA GLY A 476 12.80 15.28 4.34
C GLY A 476 12.44 14.10 5.25
N GLU A 477 12.80 14.16 6.54
CA GLU A 477 12.41 13.13 7.50
C GLU A 477 10.97 13.25 7.95
N LEU A 478 10.51 14.48 8.16
CA LEU A 478 9.11 14.77 8.43
C LEU A 478 8.25 14.17 7.32
N MET A 479 8.59 14.43 6.05
CA MET A 479 7.87 13.90 4.89
C MET A 479 7.90 12.37 4.84
N ALA A 480 9.04 11.74 5.13
CA ALA A 480 9.15 10.28 5.15
C ALA A 480 8.30 9.65 6.26
N VAL A 481 8.25 10.26 7.45
CA VAL A 481 7.41 9.78 8.56
C VAL A 481 5.93 10.01 8.26
N GLN A 482 5.56 11.19 7.76
CA GLN A 482 4.19 11.48 7.34
C GLN A 482 3.70 10.49 6.29
N ALA A 483 4.54 10.12 5.31
CA ALA A 483 4.21 9.11 4.31
C ALA A 483 3.97 7.74 4.94
N ARG A 484 4.82 7.31 5.89
CA ARG A 484 4.66 6.02 6.61
C ARG A 484 3.43 5.99 7.50
N LEU A 485 3.13 7.08 8.20
CA LEU A 485 1.92 7.22 9.02
C LEU A 485 0.66 7.21 8.17
N THR A 486 0.68 7.95 7.06
CA THR A 486 -0.40 7.97 6.06
C THR A 486 -0.69 6.56 5.55
N ASP A 487 0.35 5.83 5.13
CA ASP A 487 0.23 4.45 4.66
C ASP A 487 -0.31 3.52 5.77
N ARG A 488 0.20 3.63 7.01
CA ARG A 488 -0.29 2.85 8.16
C ARG A 488 -1.77 3.10 8.44
N TYR A 489 -2.21 4.36 8.52
CA TYR A 489 -3.59 4.72 8.82
C TYR A 489 -4.55 4.25 7.73
N TRP A 490 -4.20 4.45 6.46
CA TRP A 490 -5.02 3.94 5.36
C TRP A 490 -5.09 2.41 5.31
N LYS A 491 -4.00 1.71 5.68
CA LYS A 491 -4.03 0.25 5.79
C LYS A 491 -4.96 -0.23 6.89
N ILE A 492 -4.94 0.40 8.07
CA ILE A 492 -5.85 0.07 9.17
C ILE A 492 -7.30 0.30 8.75
N LEU A 493 -7.63 1.51 8.30
CA LEU A 493 -8.98 1.88 7.89
C LEU A 493 -9.47 1.01 6.73
N GLY A 494 -8.62 0.79 5.73
CA GLY A 494 -8.94 -0.05 4.56
C GLY A 494 -9.14 -1.52 4.93
N CYS A 495 -8.25 -2.09 5.75
CA CYS A 495 -8.39 -3.48 6.21
C CYS A 495 -9.67 -3.67 7.02
N THR A 496 -9.94 -2.79 7.98
CA THR A 496 -11.17 -2.80 8.77
C THR A 496 -12.39 -2.71 7.86
N LEU A 497 -12.48 -1.68 7.02
CA LEU A 497 -13.63 -1.48 6.13
C LEU A 497 -13.90 -2.70 5.25
N GLN A 498 -12.88 -3.21 4.55
CA GLN A 498 -13.07 -4.31 3.61
C GLN A 498 -13.34 -5.66 4.32
N ARG A 499 -12.76 -5.86 5.51
CA ARG A 499 -13.05 -7.03 6.35
C ARG A 499 -14.52 -7.04 6.74
N TYR A 500 -15.04 -5.93 7.24
CA TYR A 500 -16.42 -5.84 7.73
C TYR A 500 -17.46 -5.74 6.61
N VAL A 501 -17.09 -5.23 5.44
CA VAL A 501 -17.88 -5.36 4.20
C VAL A 501 -18.03 -6.84 3.80
N ALA A 502 -16.93 -7.60 3.82
CA ALA A 502 -16.94 -9.01 3.44
C ALA A 502 -17.64 -9.91 4.47
N ILE A 503 -17.43 -9.67 5.76
CA ILE A 503 -18.12 -10.43 6.81
C ILE A 503 -19.63 -10.18 6.71
N ASN A 504 -20.07 -8.94 6.51
CA ASN A 504 -21.49 -8.63 6.35
C ASN A 504 -22.14 -9.44 5.21
N VAL A 505 -21.45 -9.60 4.07
CA VAL A 505 -21.94 -10.48 3.00
C VAL A 505 -22.01 -11.93 3.48
N LEU A 506 -20.94 -12.44 4.10
CA LEU A 506 -20.90 -13.82 4.58
C LEU A 506 -22.03 -14.09 5.56
N THR A 507 -22.23 -13.25 6.56
CA THR A 507 -23.27 -13.42 7.57
C THR A 507 -24.66 -13.34 6.97
N SER A 508 -24.93 -12.43 6.03
CA SER A 508 -26.21 -12.41 5.30
C SER A 508 -26.48 -13.73 4.56
N ALA A 509 -25.45 -14.48 4.16
CA ALA A 509 -25.61 -15.79 3.51
C ALA A 509 -26.07 -16.90 4.46
N PHE A 510 -25.82 -16.74 5.75
CA PHE A 510 -25.96 -17.82 6.74
C PHE A 510 -27.11 -17.59 7.74
N HIS A 511 -27.79 -16.45 7.72
CA HIS A 511 -28.98 -16.24 8.54
C HIS A 511 -30.16 -17.05 7.96
N GLY A 512 -30.72 -17.97 8.75
CA GLY A 512 -31.97 -18.65 8.44
C GLY A 512 -33.18 -17.70 8.53
N ARG A 513 -34.27 -18.00 7.82
CA ARG A 513 -35.54 -17.26 7.95
C ARG A 513 -35.96 -17.23 9.43
N GLY A 514 -36.25 -16.04 9.97
CA GLY A 514 -36.84 -15.87 11.31
C GLY A 514 -35.86 -15.62 12.47
N GLN A 515 -34.54 -15.76 12.28
CA GLN A 515 -33.57 -15.37 13.32
C GLN A 515 -33.33 -13.85 13.29
N ARG A 516 -34.07 -13.12 14.13
CA ARG A 516 -33.71 -11.76 14.55
C ARG A 516 -32.83 -11.89 15.80
N GLY A 517 -31.61 -11.40 15.74
CA GLY A 517 -30.71 -11.43 16.89
C GLY A 517 -29.49 -10.54 16.71
N PRO A 518 -28.81 -10.15 17.80
CA PRO A 518 -27.57 -9.40 17.71
C PRO A 518 -26.55 -10.18 16.89
N PHE A 519 -25.92 -9.47 15.97
CA PHE A 519 -24.91 -9.97 15.05
C PHE A 519 -23.80 -10.73 15.81
N GLN A 520 -23.70 -12.06 15.63
CA GLN A 520 -22.64 -12.88 16.25
C GLN A 520 -21.81 -13.59 15.17
N PRO A 521 -20.62 -13.06 14.81
CA PRO A 521 -19.73 -13.66 13.81
C PRO A 521 -18.99 -14.90 14.34
N ASP A 522 -18.90 -15.07 15.66
CA ASP A 522 -18.15 -16.16 16.31
C ASP A 522 -18.68 -17.54 15.94
N SER A 523 -20.00 -17.69 15.77
CA SER A 523 -20.64 -18.94 15.37
C SER A 523 -20.32 -19.34 13.91
N LEU A 524 -19.97 -18.38 13.05
CA LEU A 524 -19.76 -18.58 11.62
C LEU A 524 -18.30 -18.59 11.18
N LEU A 525 -17.42 -17.94 11.95
CA LEU A 525 -16.00 -17.79 11.62
C LEU A 525 -15.07 -18.47 12.64
N GLY A 526 -15.61 -19.03 13.74
CA GLY A 526 -14.89 -19.86 14.71
C GLY A 526 -13.94 -19.10 15.63
N ARG A 527 -13.11 -19.84 16.40
CA ARG A 527 -12.16 -19.30 17.40
C ARG A 527 -11.13 -18.30 16.83
N GLU A 528 -10.79 -18.39 15.54
CA GLU A 528 -9.89 -17.43 14.87
C GLU A 528 -10.46 -16.00 14.86
N PHE A 529 -11.79 -15.87 14.87
CA PHE A 529 -12.49 -14.59 14.89
C PHE A 529 -12.56 -14.00 16.30
N SER A 530 -12.84 -14.83 17.33
CA SER A 530 -12.86 -14.38 18.73
C SER A 530 -11.49 -13.93 19.25
N MET A 531 -10.38 -14.57 18.83
CA MET A 531 -9.03 -14.11 19.18
C MET A 531 -8.71 -12.75 18.55
N GLN A 532 -9.25 -12.43 17.37
CA GLN A 532 -9.04 -11.13 16.72
C GLN A 532 -9.93 -10.04 17.32
N LEU A 533 -11.17 -10.36 17.71
CA LEU A 533 -12.09 -9.45 18.39
C LEU A 533 -11.64 -9.02 19.79
N SER A 534 -10.68 -9.72 20.41
CA SER A 534 -10.03 -9.33 21.67
C SER A 534 -9.05 -8.14 21.49
N HIS A 535 -9.52 -7.11 20.78
CA HIS A 535 -8.77 -5.94 20.31
C HIS A 535 -8.24 -5.01 21.42
N GLU A 536 -8.50 -5.30 22.70
CA GLU A 536 -8.02 -4.49 23.81
C GLU A 536 -6.55 -4.75 24.22
N ARG A 537 -5.92 -5.83 23.75
CA ARG A 537 -4.56 -6.20 24.19
C ARG A 537 -3.41 -5.70 23.31
N ASP A 538 -3.67 -5.35 22.05
CA ASP A 538 -2.64 -4.83 21.15
C ASP A 538 -2.48 -3.31 21.36
N ARG A 539 -1.67 -2.92 22.35
CA ARG A 539 -1.22 -1.53 22.51
C ARG A 539 -0.51 -1.07 21.23
N PHE A 540 -0.96 0.07 20.68
CA PHE A 540 -0.29 0.76 19.58
C PHE A 540 1.08 1.25 20.05
N VAL A 541 2.13 0.52 19.68
CA VAL A 541 3.51 1.02 19.76
C VAL A 541 3.89 1.69 18.45
#